data_AF-A0A1S2F6V8-F1
#
_entry.id   AF-A0A1S2F6V8-F1
#
_cell.length_a   1.000
_cell.length_b   1.000
_cell.length_c   1.000
_cell.angle_alpha   90.00
_cell.angle_beta   90.00
_cell.angle_gamma   90.00
#
_symmetry.space_group_name_H-M   'P 1'
#
loop_
_entity.id
_entity.type
_entity.pdbx_description
1 polymer ?
#
loop_
_entity_poly.entity_id
_entity_poly.type
_entity_poly.pdbx_seq_one_letter_code
_entity_poly.pdbx_strand_id
1 'polypeptide(L)'
;MKSTHSHIIQQAQDFARSVHGQDSSGHDWWHVQRVTRIARLLAYLEGANAYICELSAYLHDVADEKLNESKEAGYERVQQWLNQAGVEASDQENVLEIISTMSFSGGTGSVMRTLEGRIVQDADRLDAIGAIGIARTFAYSGWKGQSMYDPCISLRQHMTREEYRKGKSTAINHFHEKLLKLKDKMNTESARLLADGKHQSLELFLQLFDKEWAMGNEAYLHESPIHRRNVSRVHIAFDDSTAGSLKMMLRSKPGEIVVTLGDNLMVGPLPKDHDFSRSFSTRNKWFQERYSIAHVEDRKLTMLQAAFDWLTWPQQLTEMPCLIWAGDSASEQLGLRRLLSLIPDHPEVILVNATSVHRQQDPNSWYRGTFEMSSDKLQMVLDTAEQVPLSSQDQAGYRADWQRLINDDGFLRVLQGERLCTVPEAYYDTDILQATYRLEARHGFFKKSARIIGEVIGMGELTVSDSFIEYRVRHLIQEGALTYSGELDAMRNYSISLVDASTPEEQWSHEQRLAKIVKLKSLLHEMMEINIAESGFMEELRQLDAEGLGASVSTNQEAVTTSIQSQIEGFMSSYQHHQEQRISLMGSLEKVLSQIDETAPKE
;
A
#
# COMPACT_ATOMS: atom_id res chain seq x y z
N MET A 1 -35.87 -49.28 -30.01
CA MET A 1 -35.67 -48.99 -28.57
C MET A 1 -35.47 -47.49 -28.46
N LYS A 2 -36.27 -46.76 -27.68
CA LYS A 2 -36.03 -45.33 -27.47
C LYS A 2 -34.74 -45.21 -26.65
N SER A 3 -33.69 -44.60 -27.22
CA SER A 3 -32.47 -44.29 -26.47
C SER A 3 -32.83 -43.38 -25.31
N THR A 4 -32.44 -43.75 -24.09
CA THR A 4 -32.55 -42.88 -22.93
C THR A 4 -31.69 -41.64 -23.17
N HIS A 5 -32.14 -40.43 -22.79
CA HIS A 5 -31.39 -39.17 -23.00
C HIS A 5 -29.91 -39.24 -22.57
N SER A 6 -29.62 -39.97 -21.48
CA SER A 6 -28.25 -40.23 -21.01
C SER A 6 -27.36 -40.94 -22.05
N HIS A 7 -27.91 -41.88 -22.82
CA HIS A 7 -27.17 -42.59 -23.86
C HIS A 7 -26.83 -41.65 -25.03
N ILE A 8 -27.77 -40.78 -25.42
CA ILE A 8 -27.56 -39.79 -26.50
C ILE A 8 -26.47 -38.79 -26.10
N ILE A 9 -26.49 -38.31 -24.85
CA ILE A 9 -25.46 -37.40 -24.35
C ILE A 9 -24.08 -38.07 -24.36
N GLN A 10 -23.99 -39.34 -23.98
CA GLN A 10 -22.72 -40.08 -24.05
C GLN A 10 -22.20 -40.18 -25.48
N GLN A 11 -23.08 -40.49 -26.45
CA GLN A 11 -22.72 -40.51 -27.86
C GLN A 11 -22.29 -39.12 -28.37
N ALA A 12 -22.96 -38.04 -27.95
CA ALA A 12 -22.58 -36.67 -28.31
C ALA A 12 -21.19 -36.31 -27.79
N GLN A 13 -20.90 -36.70 -26.56
CA GLN A 13 -19.58 -36.55 -25.95
C GLN A 13 -18.50 -37.30 -26.74
N ASP A 14 -18.72 -38.57 -27.08
CA ASP A 14 -17.74 -39.36 -27.82
C ASP A 14 -17.51 -38.80 -29.23
N PHE A 15 -18.58 -38.32 -29.88
CA PHE A 15 -18.50 -37.65 -31.16
C PHE A 15 -17.69 -36.35 -31.09
N ALA A 16 -18.03 -35.44 -30.17
CA ALA A 16 -17.30 -34.19 -29.97
C ALA A 16 -15.82 -34.45 -29.62
N ARG A 17 -15.54 -35.46 -28.80
CA ARG A 17 -14.16 -35.85 -28.45
C ARG A 17 -13.37 -36.34 -29.67
N SER A 18 -14.01 -37.08 -30.57
CA SER A 18 -13.37 -37.53 -31.81
C SER A 18 -13.02 -36.38 -32.75
N VAL A 19 -13.81 -35.31 -32.74
CA VAL A 19 -13.60 -34.12 -33.58
C VAL A 19 -12.52 -33.21 -32.99
N HIS A 20 -12.57 -32.92 -31.69
CA HIS A 20 -11.70 -31.92 -31.04
C HIS A 20 -10.45 -32.52 -30.34
N GLY A 21 -10.25 -33.84 -30.40
CA GLY A 21 -9.21 -34.53 -29.63
C GLY A 21 -7.76 -34.19 -29.99
N GLN A 22 -7.52 -33.58 -31.17
CA GLN A 22 -6.18 -33.19 -31.64
C GLN A 22 -6.00 -31.67 -31.79
N ASP A 23 -6.99 -30.85 -31.42
CA ASP A 23 -6.87 -29.39 -31.53
C ASP A 23 -5.95 -28.83 -30.43
N SER A 24 -5.03 -27.96 -30.82
CA SER A 24 -4.11 -27.22 -29.94
C SER A 24 -4.37 -25.71 -29.93
N SER A 25 -5.37 -25.24 -30.69
CA SER A 25 -5.70 -23.81 -30.83
C SER A 25 -6.48 -23.22 -29.64
N GLY A 26 -6.86 -24.06 -28.68
CA GLY A 26 -7.66 -23.69 -27.50
C GLY A 26 -9.16 -24.00 -27.62
N HIS A 27 -9.63 -24.60 -28.72
CA HIS A 27 -10.98 -25.21 -28.83
C HIS A 27 -10.89 -26.74 -28.74
N ASP A 28 -10.05 -27.20 -27.82
CA ASP A 28 -9.82 -28.62 -27.58
C ASP A 28 -11.02 -29.29 -26.90
N TRP A 29 -10.95 -30.61 -26.79
CA TRP A 29 -11.95 -31.39 -26.06
C TRP A 29 -12.24 -30.83 -24.64
N TRP A 30 -11.23 -30.28 -23.97
CA TRP A 30 -11.37 -29.74 -22.62
C TRP A 30 -12.19 -28.45 -22.58
N HIS A 31 -12.10 -27.59 -23.61
CA HIS A 31 -13.01 -26.46 -23.76
C HIS A 31 -14.47 -26.93 -23.84
N VAL A 32 -14.79 -27.81 -24.79
CA VAL A 32 -16.15 -28.32 -24.98
C VAL A 32 -16.67 -28.95 -23.68
N GLN A 33 -15.84 -29.74 -23.00
CA GLN A 33 -16.23 -30.36 -21.74
C GLN A 33 -16.52 -29.34 -20.63
N ARG A 34 -15.73 -28.26 -20.50
CA ARG A 34 -15.99 -27.21 -19.51
C ARG A 34 -17.26 -26.43 -19.83
N VAL A 35 -17.45 -26.05 -21.10
CA VAL A 35 -18.68 -25.36 -21.55
C VAL A 35 -19.90 -26.21 -21.23
N THR A 36 -19.90 -27.50 -21.58
CA THR A 36 -21.03 -28.38 -21.27
C THR A 36 -21.30 -28.49 -19.77
N ARG A 37 -20.25 -28.61 -18.95
CA ARG A 37 -20.41 -28.67 -17.48
C ARG A 37 -21.01 -27.38 -16.92
N ILE A 38 -20.57 -26.22 -17.42
CA ILE A 38 -21.10 -24.92 -17.02
C ILE A 38 -22.56 -24.78 -17.49
N ALA A 39 -22.86 -25.10 -18.75
CA ALA A 39 -24.21 -25.04 -19.31
C ALA A 39 -25.20 -25.90 -18.51
N ARG A 40 -24.78 -27.11 -18.13
CA ARG A 40 -25.57 -27.99 -17.27
C ARG A 40 -25.88 -27.36 -15.91
N LEU A 41 -24.88 -26.78 -15.24
CA LEU A 41 -25.06 -26.12 -13.94
C LEU A 41 -25.99 -24.92 -14.05
N LEU A 42 -25.79 -24.07 -15.07
CA LEU A 42 -26.67 -22.93 -15.34
C LEU A 42 -28.10 -23.38 -15.64
N ALA A 43 -28.29 -24.46 -16.40
CA ALA A 43 -29.62 -25.03 -16.67
C ALA A 43 -30.36 -25.43 -15.38
N TYR A 44 -29.66 -26.02 -14.40
CA TYR A 44 -30.27 -26.35 -13.12
C TYR A 44 -30.63 -25.10 -12.29
N LEU A 45 -29.78 -24.08 -12.30
CA LEU A 45 -30.02 -22.85 -11.53
C LEU A 45 -31.16 -22.00 -12.12
N GLU A 46 -31.25 -21.96 -13.45
CA GLU A 46 -32.22 -21.14 -14.20
C GLU A 46 -33.52 -21.89 -14.54
N GLY A 47 -33.61 -23.19 -14.20
CA GLY A 47 -34.79 -24.02 -14.45
C GLY A 47 -35.02 -24.38 -15.93
N ALA A 48 -33.95 -24.43 -16.73
CA ALA A 48 -34.01 -24.77 -18.15
C ALA A 48 -33.90 -26.28 -18.42
N ASN A 49 -34.18 -26.70 -19.66
CA ASN A 49 -33.99 -28.10 -20.05
C ASN A 49 -32.50 -28.45 -20.17
N ALA A 50 -31.96 -29.09 -19.12
CA ALA A 50 -30.55 -29.51 -19.05
C ALA A 50 -30.14 -30.43 -20.22
N TYR A 51 -31.02 -31.30 -20.70
CA TYR A 51 -30.71 -32.20 -21.82
C TYR A 51 -30.42 -31.43 -23.11
N ILE A 52 -31.26 -30.45 -23.45
CA ILE A 52 -31.06 -29.59 -24.64
C ILE A 52 -29.79 -28.74 -24.49
N CYS A 53 -29.54 -28.19 -23.29
CA CYS A 53 -28.33 -27.41 -23.02
C CYS A 53 -27.06 -28.25 -23.18
N GLU A 54 -27.02 -29.45 -22.59
CA GLU A 54 -25.85 -30.34 -22.68
C GLU A 54 -25.59 -30.82 -24.10
N LEU A 55 -26.66 -31.23 -24.81
CA LEU A 55 -26.55 -31.70 -26.19
C LEU A 55 -26.05 -30.58 -27.12
N SER A 56 -26.61 -29.38 -26.98
CA SER A 56 -26.18 -28.21 -27.76
C SER A 56 -24.74 -27.80 -27.43
N ALA A 57 -24.35 -27.84 -26.16
CA ALA A 57 -23.00 -27.50 -25.73
C ALA A 57 -21.94 -28.51 -26.21
N TYR A 58 -22.24 -29.80 -26.31
CA TYR A 58 -21.29 -30.75 -26.92
C TYR A 58 -21.08 -30.52 -28.42
N LEU A 59 -22.09 -29.99 -29.13
CA LEU A 59 -22.10 -29.92 -30.58
C LEU A 59 -21.81 -28.50 -31.13
N HIS A 60 -21.78 -27.46 -30.29
CA HIS A 60 -21.70 -26.06 -30.73
C HIS A 60 -20.48 -25.74 -31.60
N ASP A 61 -19.31 -26.28 -31.27
CA ASP A 61 -18.05 -26.05 -31.98
C ASP A 61 -17.83 -27.01 -33.16
N VAL A 62 -18.61 -28.08 -33.27
CA VAL A 62 -18.51 -29.05 -34.38
C VAL A 62 -18.90 -28.41 -35.71
N ALA A 63 -19.74 -27.36 -35.69
CA ALA A 63 -20.18 -26.64 -36.87
C ALA A 63 -19.29 -25.43 -37.25
N ASP A 64 -18.14 -25.20 -36.58
CA ASP A 64 -17.24 -24.08 -36.92
C ASP A 64 -16.64 -24.27 -38.34
N GLU A 65 -16.51 -23.16 -39.09
CA GLU A 65 -15.93 -23.07 -40.44
C GLU A 65 -14.46 -23.53 -40.47
N LYS A 66 -13.79 -23.61 -39.32
CA LYS A 66 -12.40 -24.09 -39.23
C LYS A 66 -12.28 -25.60 -39.34
N LEU A 67 -13.36 -26.33 -39.04
CA LEU A 67 -13.40 -27.79 -39.02
C LEU A 67 -14.18 -28.37 -40.20
N ASN A 68 -14.84 -27.51 -40.99
CA ASN A 68 -15.71 -27.90 -42.09
C ASN A 68 -15.50 -26.94 -43.29
N GLU A 69 -15.80 -27.41 -44.50
CA GLU A 69 -15.62 -26.63 -45.73
C GLU A 69 -16.47 -25.35 -45.77
N SER A 70 -17.63 -25.36 -45.13
CA SER A 70 -18.49 -24.19 -44.92
C SER A 70 -19.34 -24.35 -43.65
N LYS A 71 -20.04 -23.29 -43.23
CA LYS A 71 -20.99 -23.38 -42.10
C LYS A 71 -22.13 -24.34 -42.40
N GLU A 72 -22.62 -24.33 -43.64
CA GLU A 72 -23.71 -25.19 -44.11
C GLU A 72 -23.30 -26.67 -44.03
N ALA A 73 -22.08 -27.01 -44.43
CA ALA A 73 -21.54 -28.35 -44.30
C ALA A 73 -21.42 -28.79 -42.82
N GLY A 74 -20.97 -27.90 -41.93
CA GLY A 74 -20.94 -28.16 -40.49
C GLY A 74 -22.34 -28.39 -39.91
N TYR A 75 -23.32 -27.62 -40.40
CA TYR A 75 -24.73 -27.75 -40.07
C TYR A 75 -25.32 -29.11 -40.43
N GLU A 76 -25.13 -29.51 -41.69
CA GLU A 76 -25.59 -30.80 -42.20
C GLU A 76 -24.96 -31.96 -41.43
N ARG A 77 -23.67 -31.85 -41.07
CA ARG A 77 -22.98 -32.86 -40.27
C ARG A 77 -23.62 -33.05 -38.90
N VAL A 78 -23.96 -31.97 -38.20
CA VAL A 78 -24.65 -32.04 -36.91
C VAL A 78 -26.06 -32.61 -37.06
N GLN A 79 -26.81 -32.17 -38.09
CA GLN A 79 -28.16 -32.66 -38.35
C GLN A 79 -28.19 -34.16 -38.67
N GLN A 80 -27.26 -34.64 -39.50
CA GLN A 80 -27.12 -36.07 -39.81
C GLN A 80 -26.82 -36.88 -38.54
N TRP A 81 -25.93 -36.37 -37.67
CA TRP A 81 -25.59 -37.03 -36.42
C TRP A 81 -26.80 -37.12 -35.48
N LEU A 82 -27.56 -36.02 -35.31
CA LEU A 82 -28.78 -36.00 -34.48
C LEU A 82 -29.82 -37.03 -34.93
N ASN A 83 -30.01 -37.16 -36.25
CA ASN A 83 -30.91 -38.16 -36.84
C ASN A 83 -30.44 -39.60 -36.56
N GLN A 84 -29.15 -39.87 -36.71
CA GLN A 84 -28.58 -41.20 -36.46
C GLN A 84 -28.63 -41.59 -34.98
N ALA A 85 -28.45 -40.62 -34.07
CA ALA A 85 -28.54 -40.84 -32.62
C ALA A 85 -29.99 -41.07 -32.12
N GLY A 86 -30.99 -40.80 -32.96
CA GLY A 86 -32.41 -41.00 -32.64
C GLY A 86 -33.00 -39.92 -31.74
N VAL A 87 -32.53 -38.67 -31.87
CA VAL A 87 -33.08 -37.51 -31.16
C VAL A 87 -34.47 -37.18 -31.70
N GLU A 88 -35.44 -36.90 -30.82
CA GLU A 88 -36.81 -36.55 -31.21
C GLU A 88 -36.83 -35.23 -32.02
N ALA A 89 -37.70 -35.12 -33.02
CA ALA A 89 -37.67 -34.02 -33.99
C ALA A 89 -37.78 -32.61 -33.36
N SER A 90 -38.56 -32.47 -32.28
CA SER A 90 -38.68 -31.20 -31.54
C SER A 90 -37.37 -30.78 -30.87
N ASP A 91 -36.60 -31.75 -30.38
CA ASP A 91 -35.32 -31.49 -29.72
C ASP A 91 -34.24 -31.17 -30.75
N GLN A 92 -34.28 -31.82 -31.92
CA GLN A 92 -33.38 -31.49 -33.03
C GLN A 92 -33.54 -30.04 -33.48
N GLU A 93 -34.78 -29.57 -33.65
CA GLU A 93 -35.07 -28.19 -34.05
C GLU A 93 -34.50 -27.19 -33.04
N ASN A 94 -34.71 -27.41 -31.74
CA ASN A 94 -34.15 -26.58 -30.67
C ASN A 94 -32.62 -26.54 -30.70
N VAL A 95 -31.96 -27.70 -30.81
CA VAL A 95 -30.49 -27.80 -30.83
C VAL A 95 -29.90 -27.09 -32.06
N LEU A 96 -30.50 -27.30 -33.24
CA LEU A 96 -30.04 -26.67 -34.48
C LEU A 96 -30.25 -25.15 -34.46
N GLU A 97 -31.34 -24.66 -33.87
CA GLU A 97 -31.56 -23.21 -33.67
C GLU A 97 -30.46 -22.61 -32.78
N ILE A 98 -30.16 -23.26 -31.65
CA ILE A 98 -29.13 -22.80 -30.70
C ILE A 98 -27.78 -22.68 -31.38
N ILE A 99 -27.31 -23.75 -32.05
CA ILE A 99 -26.01 -23.78 -32.72
C ILE A 99 -25.89 -22.66 -33.77
N SER A 100 -27.00 -22.23 -34.38
CA SER A 100 -26.96 -21.31 -35.53
C SER A 100 -26.69 -19.90 -35.06
N THR A 101 -27.11 -19.65 -33.82
CA THR A 101 -27.09 -18.37 -33.14
C THR A 101 -25.85 -18.23 -32.23
N MET A 102 -25.05 -19.29 -32.05
CA MET A 102 -23.85 -19.27 -31.20
C MET A 102 -22.68 -18.46 -31.79
N SER A 103 -22.52 -18.42 -33.11
CA SER A 103 -21.29 -17.85 -33.70
C SER A 103 -21.23 -16.32 -33.62
N PHE A 104 -20.38 -15.81 -32.73
CA PHE A 104 -20.12 -14.39 -32.46
C PHE A 104 -19.56 -13.69 -33.70
N SER A 105 -20.45 -13.15 -34.53
CA SER A 105 -20.14 -12.52 -35.82
C SER A 105 -20.01 -11.01 -35.69
N GLY A 106 -19.09 -10.51 -34.86
CA GLY A 106 -18.78 -9.07 -34.80
C GLY A 106 -19.92 -8.17 -34.29
N GLY A 107 -20.85 -8.69 -33.48
CA GLY A 107 -21.93 -7.90 -32.88
C GLY A 107 -23.22 -7.80 -33.70
N THR A 108 -23.30 -8.41 -34.89
CA THR A 108 -24.51 -8.44 -35.73
C THR A 108 -25.24 -9.80 -35.70
N GLY A 109 -25.07 -10.59 -34.64
CA GLY A 109 -25.72 -11.90 -34.49
C GLY A 109 -27.21 -11.77 -34.18
N SER A 110 -28.00 -12.77 -34.55
CA SER A 110 -29.40 -12.90 -34.13
C SER A 110 -29.51 -12.97 -32.60
N VAL A 111 -30.54 -12.35 -32.03
CA VAL A 111 -30.82 -12.43 -30.59
C VAL A 111 -31.24 -13.84 -30.24
N MET A 112 -30.63 -14.41 -29.19
CA MET A 112 -30.93 -15.76 -28.73
C MET A 112 -32.27 -15.80 -27.99
N ARG A 113 -33.24 -16.52 -28.56
CA ARG A 113 -34.64 -16.46 -28.13
C ARG A 113 -34.95 -17.42 -26.97
N THR A 114 -34.38 -18.62 -27.02
CA THR A 114 -34.62 -19.68 -26.05
C THR A 114 -33.79 -19.50 -24.79
N LEU A 115 -34.30 -19.98 -23.65
CA LEU A 115 -33.56 -19.94 -22.38
C LEU A 115 -32.34 -20.88 -22.45
N GLU A 116 -32.52 -22.06 -23.01
CA GLU A 116 -31.48 -23.07 -23.23
C GLU A 116 -30.36 -22.51 -24.11
N GLY A 117 -30.72 -21.79 -25.18
CA GLY A 117 -29.74 -21.11 -26.02
C GLY A 117 -28.95 -20.08 -25.23
N ARG A 118 -29.64 -19.16 -24.53
CA ARG A 118 -29.00 -18.13 -23.68
C ARG A 118 -28.00 -18.74 -22.70
N ILE A 119 -28.33 -19.89 -22.11
CA ILE A 119 -27.47 -20.63 -21.18
C ILE A 119 -26.23 -21.20 -21.86
N VAL A 120 -26.38 -21.84 -23.03
CA VAL A 120 -25.24 -22.40 -23.77
C VAL A 120 -24.29 -21.29 -24.24
N GLN A 121 -24.84 -20.17 -24.68
CA GLN A 121 -24.07 -19.00 -25.06
C GLN A 121 -23.33 -18.36 -23.87
N ASP A 122 -23.98 -18.29 -22.71
CA ASP A 122 -23.34 -17.81 -21.48
C ASP A 122 -22.22 -18.75 -21.04
N ALA A 123 -22.44 -20.07 -21.12
CA ALA A 123 -21.43 -21.06 -20.76
C ALA A 123 -20.15 -20.95 -21.63
N ASP A 124 -20.31 -20.76 -22.95
CA ASP A 124 -19.19 -20.52 -23.86
C ASP A 124 -18.45 -19.21 -23.52
N ARG A 125 -19.20 -18.11 -23.33
CA ARG A 125 -18.63 -16.81 -22.96
C ARG A 125 -17.90 -16.84 -21.61
N LEU A 126 -18.41 -17.60 -20.64
CA LEU A 126 -17.78 -17.78 -19.33
C LEU A 126 -16.46 -18.54 -19.39
N ASP A 127 -16.29 -19.47 -20.34
CA ASP A 127 -15.02 -20.18 -20.56
C ASP A 127 -13.99 -19.31 -21.29
N ALA A 128 -14.46 -18.29 -22.02
CA ALA A 128 -13.60 -17.31 -22.69
C ALA A 128 -13.00 -16.24 -21.76
N ILE A 129 -13.46 -16.13 -20.51
CA ILE A 129 -12.98 -15.12 -19.52
C ILE A 129 -12.44 -15.76 -18.24
N GLY A 130 -11.74 -14.95 -17.43
CA GLY A 130 -10.98 -15.39 -16.26
C GLY A 130 -9.62 -16.03 -16.63
N ALA A 131 -9.02 -16.77 -15.70
CA ALA A 131 -7.68 -17.35 -15.86
C ALA A 131 -7.52 -18.23 -17.13
N ILE A 132 -8.53 -19.06 -17.43
CA ILE A 132 -8.53 -19.88 -18.65
C ILE A 132 -8.64 -19.01 -19.90
N GLY A 133 -9.48 -17.97 -19.87
CA GLY A 133 -9.59 -16.99 -20.95
C GLY A 133 -8.27 -16.28 -21.25
N ILE A 134 -7.52 -15.90 -20.20
CA ILE A 134 -6.17 -15.32 -20.32
C ILE A 134 -5.25 -16.31 -21.06
N ALA A 135 -5.11 -17.54 -20.54
CA ALA A 135 -4.22 -18.55 -21.13
C ALA A 135 -4.58 -18.85 -22.59
N ARG A 136 -5.87 -19.02 -22.90
CA ARG A 136 -6.35 -19.26 -24.26
C ARG A 136 -6.05 -18.09 -25.20
N THR A 137 -6.18 -16.85 -24.72
CA THR A 137 -5.92 -15.66 -25.54
C THR A 137 -4.46 -15.61 -25.97
N PHE A 138 -3.52 -15.86 -25.07
CA PHE A 138 -2.09 -15.89 -25.40
C PHE A 138 -1.72 -17.12 -26.23
N ALA A 139 -2.25 -18.30 -25.92
CA ALA A 139 -2.00 -19.52 -26.71
C ALA A 139 -2.48 -19.36 -28.16
N TYR A 140 -3.71 -18.85 -28.35
CA TYR A 140 -4.25 -18.60 -29.69
C TYR A 140 -3.47 -17.50 -30.43
N SER A 141 -3.10 -16.42 -29.74
CA SER A 141 -2.27 -15.35 -30.34
C SER A 141 -0.92 -15.90 -30.79
N GLY A 142 -0.26 -16.73 -29.98
CA GLY A 142 0.97 -17.42 -30.35
C GLY A 142 0.80 -18.34 -31.56
N TRP A 143 -0.25 -19.16 -31.59
CA TRP A 143 -0.57 -20.02 -32.74
C TRP A 143 -0.84 -19.22 -34.03
N LYS A 144 -1.46 -18.03 -33.92
CA LYS A 144 -1.67 -17.11 -35.03
C LYS A 144 -0.43 -16.30 -35.44
N GLY A 145 0.66 -16.36 -34.67
CA GLY A 145 1.85 -15.52 -34.89
C GLY A 145 1.62 -14.04 -34.55
N GLN A 146 0.69 -13.75 -33.65
CA GLN A 146 0.32 -12.40 -33.21
C GLN A 146 1.10 -12.02 -31.94
N SER A 147 1.62 -10.79 -31.88
CA SER A 147 2.34 -10.29 -30.71
C SER A 147 1.46 -10.22 -29.46
N MET A 148 2.08 -10.43 -28.29
CA MET A 148 1.42 -10.27 -26.99
C MET A 148 0.88 -8.84 -26.81
N TYR A 149 1.74 -7.86 -27.05
CA TYR A 149 1.42 -6.44 -26.99
C TYR A 149 2.34 -5.65 -27.94
N ASP A 150 1.87 -4.51 -28.41
CA ASP A 150 2.57 -3.56 -29.27
C ASP A 150 1.91 -2.17 -29.07
N PRO A 151 2.61 -1.22 -28.42
CA PRO A 151 2.14 0.14 -28.20
C PRO A 151 1.72 0.90 -29.46
N CYS A 152 2.28 0.56 -30.62
CA CYS A 152 1.99 1.25 -31.88
C CYS A 152 0.67 0.75 -32.50
N ILE A 153 0.10 -0.34 -32.00
CA ILE A 153 -1.17 -0.89 -32.49
C ILE A 153 -2.32 -0.36 -31.61
N SER A 154 -3.05 0.61 -32.16
CA SER A 154 -4.21 1.22 -31.50
C SER A 154 -5.37 0.25 -31.32
N LEU A 155 -6.23 0.52 -30.34
CA LEU A 155 -7.48 -0.22 -30.16
C LEU A 155 -8.45 0.01 -31.30
N ARG A 156 -9.11 -1.08 -31.71
CA ARG A 156 -10.22 -1.01 -32.66
C ARG A 156 -11.52 -0.77 -31.90
N GLN A 157 -12.12 0.40 -32.09
CA GLN A 157 -13.39 0.77 -31.42
C GLN A 157 -14.62 0.23 -32.17
N HIS A 158 -14.59 0.30 -33.49
CA HIS A 158 -15.61 -0.28 -34.38
C HIS A 158 -14.93 -1.30 -35.28
N MET A 159 -15.55 -2.47 -35.43
CA MET A 159 -15.00 -3.55 -36.25
C MET A 159 -16.10 -4.10 -37.15
N THR A 160 -15.81 -4.16 -38.45
CA THR A 160 -16.52 -5.06 -39.35
C THR A 160 -16.08 -6.50 -39.10
N ARG A 161 -16.89 -7.48 -39.54
CA ARG A 161 -16.58 -8.91 -39.38
C ARG A 161 -15.27 -9.31 -40.07
N GLU A 162 -14.91 -8.63 -41.16
CA GLU A 162 -13.64 -8.85 -41.87
C GLU A 162 -12.45 -8.29 -41.10
N GLU A 163 -12.56 -7.08 -40.55
CA GLU A 163 -11.50 -6.47 -39.72
C GLU A 163 -11.24 -7.27 -38.44
N TYR A 164 -12.29 -7.84 -37.83
CA TYR A 164 -12.11 -8.72 -36.66
C TYR A 164 -11.33 -10.00 -37.02
N ARG A 165 -11.57 -10.57 -38.20
CA ARG A 165 -10.95 -11.83 -38.64
C ARG A 165 -9.56 -11.66 -39.27
N LYS A 166 -9.28 -10.55 -39.94
CA LYS A 166 -8.04 -10.34 -40.72
C LYS A 166 -7.20 -9.14 -40.27
N GLY A 167 -7.75 -8.26 -39.43
CA GLY A 167 -7.04 -7.07 -38.95
C GLY A 167 -5.93 -7.42 -37.96
N LYS A 168 -4.77 -6.77 -38.11
CA LYS A 168 -3.64 -6.87 -37.18
C LYS A 168 -4.07 -6.32 -35.81
N SER A 169 -3.87 -7.10 -34.76
CA SER A 169 -4.12 -6.69 -33.36
C SER A 169 -3.06 -7.33 -32.44
N THR A 170 -3.24 -7.25 -31.12
CA THR A 170 -2.38 -7.88 -30.11
C THR A 170 -3.21 -8.70 -29.12
N ALA A 171 -2.57 -9.61 -28.40
CA ALA A 171 -3.26 -10.39 -27.36
C ALA A 171 -3.90 -9.46 -26.31
N ILE A 172 -3.15 -8.46 -25.83
CA ILE A 172 -3.63 -7.46 -24.87
C ILE A 172 -4.77 -6.61 -25.44
N ASN A 173 -4.72 -6.18 -26.71
CA ASN A 173 -5.84 -5.44 -27.31
C ASN A 173 -7.12 -6.29 -27.35
N HIS A 174 -7.02 -7.61 -27.52
CA HIS A 174 -8.18 -8.51 -27.49
C HIS A 174 -8.96 -8.44 -26.16
N PHE A 175 -8.28 -8.19 -25.04
CA PHE A 175 -8.94 -8.04 -23.75
C PHE A 175 -9.93 -6.87 -23.78
N HIS A 176 -9.49 -5.70 -24.26
CA HIS A 176 -10.35 -4.51 -24.33
C HIS A 176 -11.33 -4.55 -25.50
N GLU A 177 -10.94 -5.14 -26.62
CA GLU A 177 -11.80 -5.26 -27.80
C GLU A 177 -12.99 -6.18 -27.54
N LYS A 178 -12.78 -7.29 -26.81
CA LYS A 178 -13.77 -8.35 -26.59
C LYS A 178 -13.94 -8.76 -25.13
N LEU A 179 -12.90 -9.28 -24.47
CA LEU A 179 -13.07 -10.06 -23.23
C LEU A 179 -13.72 -9.26 -22.09
N LEU A 180 -13.26 -8.04 -21.87
CA LEU A 180 -13.80 -7.14 -20.84
C LEU A 180 -15.25 -6.72 -21.12
N LYS A 181 -15.74 -6.86 -22.35
CA LYS A 181 -17.13 -6.55 -22.74
C LYS A 181 -18.06 -7.77 -22.61
N LEU A 182 -17.55 -8.96 -22.29
CA LEU A 182 -18.35 -10.19 -22.26
C LEU A 182 -19.24 -10.26 -21.01
N LYS A 183 -18.79 -9.71 -19.88
CA LYS A 183 -19.58 -9.63 -18.65
C LYS A 183 -20.94 -8.95 -18.90
N ASP A 184 -20.94 -7.81 -19.58
CA ASP A 184 -22.16 -7.04 -19.86
C ASP A 184 -23.07 -7.69 -20.93
N LYS A 185 -22.58 -8.75 -21.58
CA LYS A 185 -23.31 -9.51 -22.60
C LYS A 185 -23.87 -10.83 -22.05
N MET A 186 -23.68 -11.14 -20.78
CA MET A 186 -24.25 -12.36 -20.19
C MET A 186 -25.79 -12.26 -20.15
N ASN A 187 -26.45 -13.34 -20.52
CA ASN A 187 -27.89 -13.40 -20.66
C ASN A 187 -28.60 -13.65 -19.32
N THR A 188 -28.16 -14.65 -18.55
CA THR A 188 -28.79 -15.09 -17.30
C THR A 188 -28.20 -14.42 -16.06
N GLU A 189 -28.92 -14.46 -14.94
CA GLU A 189 -28.46 -13.89 -13.68
C GLU A 189 -27.30 -14.69 -13.08
N SER A 190 -27.41 -16.02 -13.07
CA SER A 190 -26.32 -16.90 -12.60
C SER A 190 -25.04 -16.73 -13.42
N ALA A 191 -25.14 -16.50 -14.74
CA ALA A 191 -23.99 -16.24 -15.58
C ALA A 191 -23.35 -14.87 -15.29
N ARG A 192 -24.15 -13.82 -15.06
CA ARG A 192 -23.64 -12.49 -14.67
C ARG A 192 -22.83 -12.56 -13.38
N LEU A 193 -23.34 -13.25 -12.36
CA LEU A 193 -22.63 -13.43 -11.08
C LEU A 193 -21.28 -14.15 -11.24
N LEU A 194 -21.23 -15.22 -12.05
CA LEU A 194 -19.97 -15.92 -12.33
C LEU A 194 -19.00 -15.08 -13.19
N ALA A 195 -19.54 -14.28 -14.11
CA ALA A 195 -18.75 -13.41 -14.96
C ALA A 195 -18.06 -12.29 -14.17
N ASP A 196 -18.66 -11.79 -13.09
CA ASP A 196 -18.08 -10.74 -12.25
C ASP A 196 -16.72 -11.13 -11.68
N GLY A 197 -16.62 -12.29 -11.00
CA GLY A 197 -15.35 -12.74 -10.44
C GLY A 197 -14.29 -13.06 -11.52
N LYS A 198 -14.73 -13.57 -12.68
CA LYS A 198 -13.85 -13.82 -13.83
C LYS A 198 -13.35 -12.53 -14.47
N HIS A 199 -14.20 -11.51 -14.55
CA HIS A 199 -13.86 -10.18 -15.07
C HIS A 199 -12.82 -9.49 -14.19
N GLN A 200 -13.00 -9.52 -12.87
CA GLN A 200 -12.00 -9.00 -11.92
C GLN A 200 -10.63 -9.64 -12.10
N SER A 201 -10.58 -10.95 -12.41
CA SER A 201 -9.32 -11.64 -12.71
C SER A 201 -8.65 -11.12 -13.99
N LEU A 202 -9.42 -10.71 -15.00
CA LEU A 202 -8.88 -10.10 -16.23
C LEU A 202 -8.30 -8.71 -15.93
N GLU A 203 -9.01 -7.90 -15.16
CA GLU A 203 -8.57 -6.55 -14.78
C GLU A 203 -7.27 -6.61 -13.94
N LEU A 204 -7.22 -7.51 -12.95
CA LEU A 204 -6.03 -7.74 -12.14
C LEU A 204 -4.84 -8.19 -13.00
N PHE A 205 -5.07 -9.12 -13.93
CA PHE A 205 -4.02 -9.56 -14.86
C PHE A 205 -3.50 -8.40 -15.70
N LEU A 206 -4.37 -7.56 -16.26
CA LEU A 206 -3.95 -6.39 -17.04
C LEU A 206 -3.16 -5.38 -16.20
N GLN A 207 -3.55 -5.16 -14.94
CA GLN A 207 -2.82 -4.30 -14.02
C GLN A 207 -1.43 -4.84 -13.70
N LEU A 208 -1.31 -6.14 -13.44
CA LEU A 208 -0.02 -6.79 -13.19
C LEU A 208 0.86 -6.75 -14.45
N PHE A 209 0.28 -7.06 -15.61
CA PHE A 209 0.98 -6.99 -16.89
C PHE A 209 1.49 -5.58 -17.19
N ASP A 210 0.68 -4.54 -16.98
CA ASP A 210 1.09 -3.14 -17.18
C ASP A 210 2.19 -2.71 -16.20
N LYS A 211 2.10 -3.14 -14.93
CA LYS A 211 3.15 -2.89 -13.93
C LYS A 211 4.48 -3.56 -14.31
N GLU A 212 4.44 -4.82 -14.73
CA GLU A 212 5.63 -5.53 -15.21
C GLU A 212 6.16 -4.91 -16.51
N TRP A 213 5.28 -4.46 -17.40
CA TRP A 213 5.66 -3.73 -18.61
C TRP A 213 6.31 -2.38 -18.30
N ALA A 214 5.90 -1.72 -17.21
CA ALA A 214 6.51 -0.47 -16.75
C ALA A 214 7.93 -0.66 -16.20
N MET A 215 8.24 -1.85 -15.65
CA MET A 215 9.56 -2.14 -15.09
C MET A 215 10.64 -2.16 -16.18
N GLY A 216 11.34 -1.03 -16.34
CA GLY A 216 12.37 -0.85 -17.36
C GLY A 216 11.90 -0.16 -18.64
N ASN A 217 10.71 0.44 -18.62
CA ASN A 217 10.19 1.18 -19.77
C ASN A 217 10.48 2.68 -19.63
N GLU A 218 11.43 3.17 -20.43
CA GLU A 218 11.80 4.60 -20.50
C GLU A 218 10.73 5.46 -21.21
N ALA A 219 9.72 4.84 -21.82
CA ALA A 219 8.62 5.49 -22.52
C ALA A 219 7.25 4.99 -22.05
N TYR A 220 7.09 4.62 -20.77
CA TYR A 220 5.86 4.05 -20.21
C TYR A 220 4.62 4.90 -20.52
N LEU A 221 4.72 6.23 -20.44
CA LEU A 221 3.62 7.13 -20.80
C LEU A 221 3.11 6.94 -22.24
N HIS A 222 4.01 6.55 -23.15
CA HIS A 222 3.69 6.27 -24.54
C HIS A 222 3.31 4.81 -24.82
N GLU A 223 3.74 3.91 -23.93
CA GLU A 223 3.72 2.47 -24.14
C GLU A 223 2.81 1.70 -23.20
N SER A 224 2.19 2.34 -22.20
CA SER A 224 1.32 1.66 -21.25
C SER A 224 0.12 0.98 -21.95
N PRO A 225 -0.06 -0.34 -21.76
CA PRO A 225 -1.30 -1.06 -22.10
C PRO A 225 -2.59 -0.42 -21.60
N ILE A 226 -2.54 0.18 -20.40
CA ILE A 226 -3.70 0.76 -19.72
C ILE A 226 -3.96 2.18 -20.22
N HIS A 227 -2.95 3.05 -20.18
CA HIS A 227 -3.13 4.48 -20.44
C HIS A 227 -3.10 4.84 -21.93
N ARG A 228 -2.43 4.04 -22.77
CA ARG A 228 -2.46 4.18 -24.24
C ARG A 228 -2.25 5.61 -24.75
N ARG A 229 -1.24 6.32 -24.24
CA ARG A 229 -0.92 7.72 -24.60
C ARG A 229 -1.98 8.76 -24.21
N ASN A 230 -3.00 8.38 -23.44
CA ASN A 230 -4.04 9.30 -22.96
C ASN A 230 -3.72 9.82 -21.54
N VAL A 231 -2.45 10.12 -21.26
CA VAL A 231 -2.05 10.74 -20.00
C VAL A 231 -2.04 12.26 -20.20
N SER A 232 -2.87 12.95 -19.42
CA SER A 232 -3.02 14.42 -19.43
C SER A 232 -2.27 15.10 -18.28
N ARG A 233 -2.02 14.37 -17.19
CA ARG A 233 -1.30 14.88 -16.01
C ARG A 233 -0.74 13.73 -15.19
N VAL A 234 0.42 13.95 -14.56
CA VAL A 234 1.04 13.02 -13.63
C VAL A 234 1.00 13.59 -12.21
N HIS A 235 0.52 12.81 -11.25
CA HIS A 235 0.56 13.11 -9.83
C HIS A 235 1.72 12.33 -9.21
N ILE A 236 2.60 13.02 -8.49
CA ILE A 236 3.80 12.43 -7.92
C ILE A 236 3.65 12.38 -6.41
N ALA A 237 3.79 11.18 -5.85
CA ALA A 237 3.82 10.91 -4.42
C ALA A 237 5.18 10.31 -4.04
N PHE A 238 5.60 10.49 -2.78
CA PHE A 238 6.88 9.97 -2.27
C PHE A 238 6.73 8.77 -1.32
N ASP A 239 5.52 8.22 -1.24
CA ASP A 239 5.21 7.03 -0.44
C ASP A 239 3.95 6.32 -0.99
N ASP A 240 3.81 5.03 -0.65
CA ASP A 240 2.71 4.20 -1.15
C ASP A 240 1.34 4.56 -0.55
N SER A 241 1.30 5.13 0.65
CA SER A 241 0.04 5.54 1.32
C SER A 241 -0.59 6.70 0.57
N THR A 242 0.20 7.76 0.33
CA THR A 242 -0.22 8.92 -0.47
C THR A 242 -0.61 8.48 -1.87
N ALA A 243 0.21 7.64 -2.53
CA ALA A 243 -0.10 7.15 -3.86
C ALA A 243 -1.42 6.36 -3.91
N GLY A 244 -1.68 5.52 -2.89
CA GLY A 244 -2.93 4.79 -2.74
C GLY A 244 -4.13 5.73 -2.61
N SER A 245 -4.07 6.71 -1.71
CA SER A 245 -5.13 7.71 -1.51
C SER A 245 -5.39 8.55 -2.77
N LEU A 246 -4.33 8.96 -3.50
CA LEU A 246 -4.46 9.68 -4.77
C LEU A 246 -5.11 8.81 -5.85
N LYS A 247 -4.73 7.53 -5.96
CA LYS A 247 -5.37 6.60 -6.92
C LYS A 247 -6.86 6.43 -6.64
N MET A 248 -7.28 6.43 -5.37
CA MET A 248 -8.69 6.42 -5.00
C MET A 248 -9.39 7.72 -5.40
N MET A 249 -8.78 8.87 -5.09
CA MET A 249 -9.28 10.19 -5.45
C MET A 249 -9.47 10.36 -6.97
N LEU A 250 -8.53 9.86 -7.77
CA LEU A 250 -8.48 10.06 -9.22
C LEU A 250 -9.25 9.00 -10.04
N ARG A 251 -10.01 8.10 -9.39
CA ARG A 251 -10.76 7.03 -10.10
C ARG A 251 -11.69 7.54 -11.20
N SER A 252 -12.22 8.76 -11.06
CA SER A 252 -13.11 9.39 -12.05
C SER A 252 -12.36 10.11 -13.18
N LYS A 253 -11.02 10.17 -13.13
CA LYS A 253 -10.15 10.91 -14.04
C LYS A 253 -9.15 9.99 -14.74
N PRO A 254 -9.57 9.24 -15.78
CA PRO A 254 -8.74 8.20 -16.41
C PRO A 254 -7.47 8.70 -17.10
N GLY A 255 -7.37 10.02 -17.36
CA GLY A 255 -6.18 10.65 -17.93
C GLY A 255 -5.21 11.25 -16.90
N GLU A 256 -5.49 11.16 -15.61
CA GLU A 256 -4.58 11.58 -14.54
C GLU A 256 -4.00 10.32 -13.87
N ILE A 257 -2.67 10.19 -13.85
CA ILE A 257 -2.00 9.00 -13.31
C ILE A 257 -1.22 9.32 -12.04
N VAL A 258 -0.97 8.32 -11.21
CA VAL A 258 -0.18 8.48 -9.98
C VAL A 258 1.11 7.68 -10.08
N VAL A 259 2.23 8.38 -9.89
CA VAL A 259 3.59 7.83 -9.83
C VAL A 259 4.09 7.92 -8.40
N THR A 260 4.67 6.83 -7.91
CA THR A 260 5.31 6.79 -6.60
C THR A 260 6.82 6.82 -6.78
N LEU A 261 7.49 7.81 -6.18
CA LEU A 261 8.95 7.93 -6.11
C LEU A 261 9.41 7.72 -4.66
N GLY A 262 9.07 6.56 -4.08
CA GLY A 262 9.41 6.24 -2.70
C GLY A 262 10.88 5.89 -2.51
N ASP A 263 11.55 6.52 -1.55
CA ASP A 263 12.90 6.16 -1.11
C ASP A 263 13.15 6.70 0.32
N ASN A 264 13.87 5.96 1.15
CA ASN A 264 14.25 6.43 2.48
C ASN A 264 15.50 7.33 2.37
N LEU A 265 15.28 8.58 1.96
CA LEU A 265 16.33 9.60 1.82
C LEU A 265 16.67 10.29 3.14
N MET A 266 15.81 10.16 4.16
CA MET A 266 16.07 10.75 5.47
C MET A 266 17.28 10.10 6.14
N VAL A 267 17.52 8.81 5.86
CA VAL A 267 18.52 7.99 6.54
C VAL A 267 19.55 7.43 5.57
N GLY A 268 20.81 7.40 6.01
CA GLY A 268 21.94 6.86 5.26
C GLY A 268 22.51 7.86 4.25
N PRO A 269 23.52 7.48 3.46
CA PRO A 269 24.12 8.42 2.49
C PRO A 269 23.10 8.81 1.42
N LEU A 270 23.11 10.07 0.97
CA LEU A 270 22.27 10.51 -0.14
C LEU A 270 22.85 10.02 -1.48
N PRO A 271 21.98 9.68 -2.44
CA PRO A 271 22.42 9.28 -3.77
C PRO A 271 23.06 10.46 -4.51
N LYS A 272 24.19 10.20 -5.15
CA LYS A 272 24.87 11.10 -6.08
C LYS A 272 24.57 10.62 -7.50
N ASP A 273 23.74 11.38 -8.22
CA ASP A 273 23.16 10.90 -9.48
C ASP A 273 24.18 10.70 -10.62
N HIS A 274 25.37 11.32 -10.54
CA HIS A 274 26.45 11.11 -11.51
C HIS A 274 27.09 9.71 -11.44
N ASP A 275 26.90 8.98 -10.34
CA ASP A 275 27.38 7.61 -10.17
C ASP A 275 26.34 6.81 -9.36
N PHE A 276 25.23 6.51 -10.01
CA PHE A 276 24.10 5.81 -9.40
C PHE A 276 24.48 4.44 -8.85
N SER A 277 25.29 3.66 -9.60
CA SER A 277 25.70 2.31 -9.19
C SER A 277 26.49 2.34 -7.89
N ARG A 278 27.44 3.26 -7.77
CA ARG A 278 28.20 3.45 -6.53
C ARG A 278 27.30 3.94 -5.41
N SER A 279 26.42 4.91 -5.67
CA SER A 279 25.47 5.45 -4.69
C SER A 279 24.57 4.36 -4.11
N PHE A 280 23.98 3.53 -4.98
CA PHE A 280 23.17 2.38 -4.57
C PHE A 280 23.97 1.40 -3.72
N SER A 281 25.17 1.03 -4.17
CA SER A 281 26.05 0.09 -3.46
C SER A 281 26.45 0.61 -2.08
N THR A 282 26.80 1.90 -1.97
CA THR A 282 27.15 2.56 -0.72
C THR A 282 25.96 2.60 0.25
N ARG A 283 24.77 2.98 -0.22
CA ARG A 283 23.55 2.98 0.60
C ARG A 283 23.17 1.57 1.07
N ASN A 284 23.19 0.60 0.17
CA ASN A 284 22.86 -0.79 0.49
C ASN A 284 23.81 -1.35 1.56
N LYS A 285 25.12 -1.09 1.42
CA LYS A 285 26.12 -1.46 2.43
C LYS A 285 25.86 -0.78 3.78
N TRP A 286 25.62 0.53 3.78
CA TRP A 286 25.35 1.29 5.01
C TRP A 286 24.16 0.71 5.80
N PHE A 287 23.08 0.38 5.09
CA PHE A 287 21.88 -0.22 5.68
C PHE A 287 22.12 -1.65 6.18
N GLN A 288 22.86 -2.48 5.42
CA GLN A 288 23.21 -3.85 5.82
C GLN A 288 24.07 -3.90 7.08
N GLU A 289 24.97 -2.94 7.26
CA GLU A 289 25.86 -2.88 8.43
C GLU A 289 25.13 -2.41 9.70
N ARG A 290 24.06 -1.63 9.55
CA ARG A 290 23.40 -0.96 10.69
C ARG A 290 22.11 -1.61 11.11
N TYR A 291 21.33 -2.17 10.19
CA TYR A 291 19.98 -2.67 10.50
C TYR A 291 20.00 -4.15 10.83
N SER A 292 18.95 -4.60 11.52
CA SER A 292 18.78 -6.00 11.90
C SER A 292 18.45 -6.86 10.67
N ILE A 293 18.67 -8.18 10.78
CA ILE A 293 18.51 -9.12 9.65
C ILE A 293 17.10 -9.03 9.07
N ALA A 294 16.08 -9.01 9.93
CA ALA A 294 14.69 -8.88 9.51
C ALA A 294 14.46 -7.64 8.62
N HIS A 295 15.01 -6.48 9.02
CA HIS A 295 14.86 -5.25 8.24
C HIS A 295 15.75 -5.19 6.98
N VAL A 296 16.81 -5.99 6.90
CA VAL A 296 17.67 -6.04 5.70
C VAL A 296 16.96 -6.78 4.57
N GLU A 297 16.26 -7.88 4.85
CA GLU A 297 15.56 -8.67 3.83
C GLU A 297 14.44 -7.87 3.16
N ASP A 298 13.55 -7.27 3.96
CA ASP A 298 12.43 -6.45 3.47
C ASP A 298 12.89 -5.25 2.63
N ARG A 299 14.06 -4.68 2.96
CA ARG A 299 14.55 -3.47 2.29
C ARG A 299 15.28 -3.71 0.99
N LYS A 300 15.88 -4.88 0.76
CA LYS A 300 16.58 -5.15 -0.50
C LYS A 300 15.66 -4.95 -1.71
N LEU A 301 14.44 -5.49 -1.64
CA LEU A 301 13.46 -5.35 -2.71
C LEU A 301 12.99 -3.89 -2.84
N THR A 302 12.67 -3.25 -1.73
CA THR A 302 12.21 -1.85 -1.70
C THR A 302 13.25 -0.89 -2.28
N MET A 303 14.53 -1.06 -1.92
CA MET A 303 15.63 -0.25 -2.47
C MET A 303 15.82 -0.47 -3.96
N LEU A 304 15.70 -1.71 -4.44
CA LEU A 304 15.82 -2.01 -5.86
C LEU A 304 14.66 -1.42 -6.67
N GLN A 305 13.43 -1.49 -6.14
CA GLN A 305 12.27 -0.86 -6.74
C GLN A 305 12.44 0.66 -6.82
N ALA A 306 12.80 1.29 -5.70
CA ALA A 306 13.12 2.73 -5.67
C ALA A 306 14.20 3.08 -6.70
N ALA A 307 15.25 2.26 -6.82
CA ALA A 307 16.29 2.47 -7.81
C ALA A 307 15.77 2.51 -9.25
N PHE A 308 14.91 1.56 -9.63
CA PHE A 308 14.28 1.56 -10.94
C PHE A 308 13.40 2.79 -11.16
N ASP A 309 12.57 3.13 -10.19
CA ASP A 309 11.64 4.25 -10.30
C ASP A 309 12.40 5.58 -10.47
N TRP A 310 13.43 5.81 -9.66
CA TRP A 310 14.26 7.03 -9.72
C TRP A 310 15.15 7.12 -10.97
N LEU A 311 15.46 5.99 -11.62
CA LEU A 311 16.21 5.99 -12.90
C LEU A 311 15.31 6.25 -14.11
N THR A 312 14.05 5.83 -14.06
CA THR A 312 13.16 5.79 -15.24
C THR A 312 12.15 6.92 -15.28
N TRP A 313 11.54 7.28 -14.16
CA TRP A 313 10.45 8.26 -14.14
C TRP A 313 10.90 9.70 -14.40
N PRO A 314 11.99 10.24 -13.81
CA PRO A 314 12.35 11.65 -14.03
C PRO A 314 12.44 12.06 -15.50
N GLN A 315 13.00 11.20 -16.36
CA GLN A 315 13.11 11.46 -17.80
C GLN A 315 11.73 11.54 -18.48
N GLN A 316 10.77 10.74 -18.05
CA GLN A 316 9.42 10.69 -18.60
C GLN A 316 8.55 11.88 -18.18
N LEU A 317 8.93 12.56 -17.09
CA LEU A 317 8.20 13.71 -16.56
C LEU A 317 8.60 15.02 -17.24
N THR A 318 9.62 15.01 -18.11
CA THR A 318 10.20 16.22 -18.73
C THR A 318 9.29 16.95 -19.70
N GLU A 319 8.23 16.31 -20.20
CA GLU A 319 7.29 16.88 -21.16
C GLU A 319 5.83 16.79 -20.69
N MET A 320 5.60 16.50 -19.41
CA MET A 320 4.26 16.26 -18.87
C MET A 320 3.87 17.26 -17.78
N PRO A 321 2.63 17.75 -17.77
CA PRO A 321 2.10 18.48 -16.62
C PRO A 321 2.17 17.61 -15.36
N CYS A 322 2.79 18.13 -14.30
CA CYS A 322 3.11 17.38 -13.08
C CYS A 322 2.55 18.08 -11.84
N LEU A 323 1.84 17.32 -10.99
CA LEU A 323 1.41 17.74 -9.66
C LEU A 323 2.23 16.98 -8.61
N ILE A 324 3.16 17.67 -7.95
CA ILE A 324 4.02 17.07 -6.92
C ILE A 324 3.35 17.24 -5.56
N TRP A 325 3.07 16.13 -4.87
CA TRP A 325 2.50 16.13 -3.53
C TRP A 325 3.62 16.01 -2.51
N ALA A 326 3.93 17.11 -1.83
CA ALA A 326 4.92 17.12 -0.77
C ALA A 326 4.49 18.05 0.37
N GLY A 327 4.09 17.44 1.48
CA GLY A 327 3.75 18.14 2.72
C GLY A 327 4.98 18.52 3.54
N ASP A 328 4.74 18.93 4.77
CA ASP A 328 5.74 19.37 5.75
C ASP A 328 6.43 18.18 6.46
N SER A 329 6.82 17.15 5.69
CA SER A 329 7.58 16.02 6.21
C SER A 329 8.97 15.96 5.58
N ALA A 330 9.98 15.56 6.36
CA ALA A 330 11.35 15.47 5.85
C ALA A 330 11.47 14.50 4.66
N SER A 331 10.72 13.40 4.68
CA SER A 331 10.74 12.39 3.61
C SER A 331 10.24 12.96 2.28
N GLU A 332 9.08 13.62 2.29
CA GLU A 332 8.49 14.21 1.09
C GLU A 332 9.31 15.39 0.57
N GLN A 333 9.82 16.22 1.48
CA GLN A 333 10.65 17.38 1.14
C GLN A 333 12.00 16.98 0.53
N LEU A 334 12.58 15.85 0.94
CA LEU A 334 13.77 15.27 0.30
C LEU A 334 13.45 14.71 -1.09
N GLY A 335 12.33 14.00 -1.22
CA GLY A 335 11.84 13.49 -2.50
C GLY A 335 11.63 14.61 -3.54
N LEU A 336 10.95 15.70 -3.12
CA LEU A 336 10.74 16.89 -3.95
C LEU A 336 12.05 17.47 -4.47
N ARG A 337 13.02 17.70 -3.58
CA ARG A 337 14.34 18.27 -3.93
C ARG A 337 15.13 17.38 -4.87
N ARG A 338 15.14 16.07 -4.61
CA ARG A 338 15.79 15.09 -5.49
C ARG A 338 15.14 15.09 -6.87
N LEU A 339 13.82 15.02 -6.96
CA LEU A 339 13.11 15.03 -8.24
C LEU A 339 13.43 16.30 -9.04
N LEU A 340 13.31 17.47 -8.43
CA LEU A 340 13.61 18.75 -9.10
C LEU A 340 15.08 18.88 -9.52
N SER A 341 15.99 18.13 -8.90
CA SER A 341 17.40 18.02 -9.32
C SER A 341 17.64 17.14 -10.55
N LEU A 342 16.70 16.25 -10.86
CA LEU A 342 16.79 15.29 -11.96
C LEU A 342 16.02 15.74 -13.20
N ILE A 343 15.06 16.66 -13.05
CA ILE A 343 14.29 17.21 -14.16
C ILE A 343 14.75 18.65 -14.47
N PRO A 344 14.74 19.07 -15.75
CA PRO A 344 14.98 20.45 -16.13
C PRO A 344 13.87 21.37 -15.62
N ASP A 345 14.07 22.68 -15.71
CA ASP A 345 13.00 23.64 -15.45
C ASP A 345 11.77 23.35 -16.31
N HIS A 346 10.62 23.17 -15.65
CA HIS A 346 9.38 22.79 -16.32
C HIS A 346 8.26 23.77 -15.96
N PRO A 347 7.59 24.38 -16.95
CA PRO A 347 6.60 25.44 -16.72
C PRO A 347 5.25 24.93 -16.19
N GLU A 348 5.00 23.61 -16.22
CA GLU A 348 3.75 23.00 -15.76
C GLU A 348 3.96 22.05 -14.56
N VAL A 349 5.01 22.28 -13.76
CA VAL A 349 5.18 21.63 -12.46
C VAL A 349 4.51 22.47 -11.38
N ILE A 350 3.53 21.89 -10.70
CA ILE A 350 2.81 22.49 -9.58
C ILE A 350 3.14 21.70 -8.31
N LEU A 351 3.45 22.42 -7.23
CA LEU A 351 3.66 21.83 -5.90
C LEU A 351 2.37 21.96 -5.08
N VAL A 352 1.90 20.84 -4.54
CA VAL A 352 0.79 20.79 -3.58
C VAL A 352 1.34 20.40 -2.21
N ASN A 353 1.47 21.39 -1.33
CA ASN A 353 1.76 21.15 0.09
C ASN A 353 0.45 20.86 0.83
N ALA A 354 0.09 19.57 0.88
CA ALA A 354 -1.20 19.13 1.40
C ALA A 354 -1.39 19.43 2.89
N THR A 355 -0.33 19.31 3.71
CA THR A 355 -0.38 19.61 5.14
C THR A 355 -0.59 21.09 5.40
N SER A 356 0.11 21.96 4.67
CA SER A 356 -0.03 23.41 4.79
C SER A 356 -1.43 23.87 4.34
N VAL A 357 -1.91 23.40 3.19
CA VAL A 357 -3.26 23.74 2.69
C VAL A 357 -4.34 23.29 3.68
N HIS A 358 -4.23 22.08 4.24
CA HIS A 358 -5.16 21.61 5.26
C HIS A 358 -5.12 22.47 6.52
N ARG A 359 -3.92 22.79 7.03
CA ARG A 359 -3.73 23.59 8.24
C ARG A 359 -4.32 25.00 8.14
N GLN A 360 -4.31 25.59 6.93
CA GLN A 360 -4.95 26.89 6.68
C GLN A 360 -6.48 26.82 6.79
N GLN A 361 -7.08 25.67 6.48
CA GLN A 361 -8.53 25.46 6.57
C GLN A 361 -8.98 25.00 7.96
N ASP A 362 -8.21 24.13 8.60
CA ASP A 362 -8.49 23.60 9.93
C ASP A 362 -7.23 23.68 10.82
N PRO A 363 -7.02 24.80 11.52
CA PRO A 363 -5.85 25.00 12.37
C PRO A 363 -5.76 24.05 13.57
N ASN A 364 -6.86 23.39 13.94
CA ASN A 364 -6.90 22.48 15.08
C ASN A 364 -6.53 21.03 14.71
N SER A 365 -6.40 20.74 13.43
CA SER A 365 -6.08 19.41 12.91
C SER A 365 -4.71 19.42 12.23
N TRP A 366 -3.83 18.54 12.69
CA TRP A 366 -2.44 18.46 12.25
C TRP A 366 -2.13 17.08 11.66
N TYR A 367 -1.52 17.07 10.48
CA TYR A 367 -0.99 15.88 9.81
C TYR A 367 0.53 15.96 9.73
N ARG A 368 1.21 14.84 9.99
CA ARG A 368 2.68 14.74 9.93
C ARG A 368 3.23 14.72 8.50
N GLY A 369 2.39 14.42 7.53
CA GLY A 369 2.71 14.36 6.11
C GLY A 369 1.47 13.99 5.30
N THR A 370 1.58 14.00 3.97
CA THR A 370 0.46 13.66 3.09
C THR A 370 0.00 12.21 3.29
N PHE A 371 0.91 11.33 3.70
CA PHE A 371 0.66 9.90 3.91
C PHE A 371 -0.39 9.57 5.00
N GLU A 372 -0.76 10.53 5.84
CA GLU A 372 -1.82 10.39 6.85
C GLU A 372 -3.21 10.83 6.36
N MET A 373 -3.29 11.39 5.15
CA MET A 373 -4.52 11.96 4.61
C MET A 373 -5.30 10.94 3.78
N SER A 374 -6.62 10.91 4.00
CA SER A 374 -7.54 10.11 3.19
C SER A 374 -7.78 10.72 1.81
N SER A 375 -8.32 9.93 0.87
CA SER A 375 -8.68 10.39 -0.47
C SER A 375 -9.59 11.63 -0.45
N ASP A 376 -10.56 11.67 0.46
CA ASP A 376 -11.52 12.78 0.57
C ASP A 376 -10.84 14.07 1.05
N LYS A 377 -9.86 13.92 1.96
CA LYS A 377 -9.03 15.03 2.43
C LYS A 377 -8.10 15.55 1.34
N LEU A 378 -7.51 14.66 0.53
CA LEU A 378 -6.69 15.06 -0.62
C LEU A 378 -7.53 15.76 -1.70
N GLN A 379 -8.77 15.33 -1.93
CA GLN A 379 -9.68 16.01 -2.85
C GLN A 379 -9.97 17.44 -2.38
N MET A 380 -10.29 17.61 -1.09
CA MET A 380 -10.50 18.94 -0.50
C MET A 380 -9.26 19.84 -0.63
N VAL A 381 -8.06 19.29 -0.41
CA VAL A 381 -6.80 20.00 -0.64
C VAL A 381 -6.68 20.40 -2.11
N LEU A 382 -6.93 19.49 -3.06
CA LEU A 382 -6.81 19.78 -4.49
C LEU A 382 -7.76 20.89 -4.94
N ASP A 383 -8.99 20.90 -4.41
CA ASP A 383 -10.02 21.89 -4.73
C ASP A 383 -9.69 23.29 -4.19
N THR A 384 -8.88 23.35 -3.12
CA THR A 384 -8.52 24.60 -2.43
C THR A 384 -7.16 25.14 -2.85
N ALA A 385 -6.20 24.24 -3.09
CA ALA A 385 -4.81 24.60 -3.35
C ALA A 385 -4.70 25.47 -4.60
N GLU A 386 -3.91 26.54 -4.49
CA GLU A 386 -3.55 27.35 -5.65
C GLU A 386 -2.80 26.49 -6.67
N GLN A 387 -3.37 26.36 -7.86
CA GLN A 387 -2.79 25.57 -8.96
C GLN A 387 -1.81 26.41 -9.78
N VAL A 388 -0.87 27.05 -9.10
CA VAL A 388 0.15 27.93 -9.72
C VAL A 388 1.43 27.12 -9.93
N PRO A 389 1.99 27.11 -11.16
CA PRO A 389 3.27 26.45 -11.40
C PRO A 389 4.40 27.05 -10.58
N LEU A 390 5.34 26.20 -10.15
CA LEU A 390 6.56 26.64 -9.48
C LEU A 390 7.37 27.56 -10.41
N SER A 391 7.78 28.71 -9.89
CA SER A 391 8.66 29.61 -10.64
C SER A 391 10.03 28.95 -10.88
N SER A 392 10.72 29.35 -11.95
CA SER A 392 12.09 28.86 -12.21
C SER A 392 13.05 29.20 -11.06
N GLN A 393 12.78 30.28 -10.32
CA GLN A 393 13.54 30.65 -9.13
C GLN A 393 13.33 29.64 -7.99
N ASP A 394 12.08 29.24 -7.74
CA ASP A 394 11.77 28.26 -6.69
C ASP A 394 12.34 26.88 -7.05
N GLN A 395 12.19 26.44 -8.31
CA GLN A 395 12.77 25.20 -8.80
C GLN A 395 14.31 25.19 -8.65
N ALA A 396 14.97 26.31 -8.99
CA ALA A 396 16.41 26.47 -8.77
C ALA A 396 16.78 26.45 -7.28
N GLY A 397 15.94 27.01 -6.40
CA GLY A 397 16.10 26.97 -4.95
C GLY A 397 16.11 25.54 -4.40
N TYR A 398 15.12 24.72 -4.79
CA TYR A 398 15.08 23.31 -4.39
C TYR A 398 16.29 22.52 -4.89
N ARG A 399 16.75 22.78 -6.12
CA ARG A 399 17.97 22.16 -6.68
C ARG A 399 19.23 22.53 -5.90
N ALA A 400 19.38 23.82 -5.57
CA ALA A 400 20.52 24.28 -4.77
C ALA A 400 20.50 23.64 -3.37
N ASP A 401 19.31 23.51 -2.77
CA ASP A 401 19.17 22.88 -1.46
C ASP A 401 19.49 21.38 -1.50
N TRP A 402 19.11 20.66 -2.57
CA TRP A 402 19.55 19.27 -2.78
C TRP A 402 21.07 19.14 -2.84
N GLN A 403 21.75 20.02 -3.60
CA GLN A 403 23.21 20.02 -3.69
C GLN A 403 23.87 20.31 -2.34
N ARG A 404 23.30 21.22 -1.56
CA ARG A 404 23.74 21.46 -0.18
C ARG A 404 23.64 20.19 0.67
N LEU A 405 22.49 19.53 0.67
CA LEU A 405 22.25 18.31 1.47
C LEU A 405 23.20 17.15 1.11
N ILE A 406 23.56 17.01 -0.17
CA ILE A 406 24.57 16.04 -0.61
C ILE A 406 25.96 16.37 -0.06
N ASN A 407 26.27 17.66 0.12
CA ASN A 407 27.56 18.15 0.60
C ASN A 407 27.66 18.23 2.14
N ASP A 408 26.55 18.18 2.87
CA ASP A 408 26.52 18.18 4.34
C ASP A 408 27.15 16.91 4.97
N ASP A 409 27.42 15.85 4.18
CA ASP A 409 28.11 14.60 4.56
C ASP A 409 27.61 13.91 5.86
N GLY A 410 26.30 13.98 6.13
CA GLY A 410 25.67 13.27 7.26
C GLY A 410 24.81 12.07 6.85
N PHE A 411 24.18 11.43 7.84
CA PHE A 411 23.37 10.22 7.64
C PHE A 411 21.93 10.33 8.15
N LEU A 412 21.54 11.44 8.76
CA LEU A 412 20.17 11.69 9.21
C LEU A 412 19.74 13.09 8.79
N ARG A 413 18.52 13.21 8.25
CA ARG A 413 17.90 14.48 7.90
C ARG A 413 16.54 14.60 8.55
N VAL A 414 16.29 15.78 9.10
CA VAL A 414 15.03 16.15 9.74
C VAL A 414 14.56 17.49 9.19
N LEU A 415 13.26 17.74 9.26
CA LEU A 415 12.67 19.01 8.89
C LEU A 415 12.50 19.82 10.19
N GLN A 416 13.16 20.98 10.28
CA GLN A 416 13.04 21.90 11.40
C GLN A 416 12.47 23.22 10.88
N GLY A 417 11.21 23.51 11.24
CA GLY A 417 10.44 24.56 10.58
C GLY A 417 10.31 24.25 9.09
N GLU A 418 10.76 25.16 8.23
CA GLU A 418 10.71 24.98 6.77
C GLU A 418 12.03 24.46 6.17
N ARG A 419 13.03 24.17 7.00
CA ARG A 419 14.39 23.83 6.55
C ARG A 419 14.73 22.37 6.82
N LEU A 420 15.26 21.70 5.79
CA LEU A 420 15.89 20.40 5.94
C LEU A 420 17.29 20.56 6.53
N CYS A 421 17.50 19.94 7.69
CA CYS A 421 18.75 19.94 8.43
C CYS A 421 19.36 18.54 8.43
N THR A 422 20.64 18.46 8.08
CA THR A 422 21.45 17.26 8.35
C THR A 422 21.85 17.28 9.82
N VAL A 423 21.55 16.21 10.55
CA VAL A 423 21.75 16.10 11.99
C VAL A 423 22.57 14.84 12.33
N PRO A 424 23.19 14.76 13.52
CA PRO A 424 23.90 13.56 13.96
C PRO A 424 23.00 12.32 14.02
N GLU A 425 23.57 11.12 13.82
CA GLU A 425 22.80 9.86 13.95
C GLU A 425 22.20 9.67 15.36
N ALA A 426 22.85 10.26 16.37
CA ALA A 426 22.43 10.23 17.77
C ALA A 426 21.28 11.19 18.10
N TYR A 427 20.73 11.92 17.13
CA TYR A 427 19.71 12.96 17.34
C TYR A 427 18.52 12.49 18.19
N TYR A 428 18.08 11.24 18.02
CA TYR A 428 16.94 10.66 18.75
C TYR A 428 17.33 9.81 19.97
N ASP A 429 18.61 9.73 20.34
CA ASP A 429 19.07 8.88 21.44
C ASP A 429 18.48 9.33 22.79
N THR A 430 18.36 10.65 22.99
CA THR A 430 17.71 11.24 24.16
C THR A 430 16.25 10.80 24.27
N ASP A 431 15.50 10.84 23.18
CA ASP A 431 14.09 10.44 23.15
C ASP A 431 13.93 8.94 23.46
N ILE A 432 14.83 8.10 22.94
CA ILE A 432 14.87 6.65 23.22
C ILE A 432 15.08 6.41 24.72
N LEU A 433 16.05 7.09 25.33
CA LEU A 433 16.35 6.95 26.75
C LEU A 433 15.21 7.49 27.63
N GLN A 434 14.56 8.59 27.23
CA GLN A 434 13.40 9.14 27.92
C GLN A 434 12.18 8.21 27.82
N ALA A 435 11.92 7.61 26.65
CA ALA A 435 10.85 6.63 26.48
C ALA A 435 11.12 5.36 27.32
N THR A 436 12.37 4.89 27.33
CA THR A 436 12.80 3.77 28.19
C THR A 436 12.56 4.07 29.67
N TYR A 437 12.93 5.29 30.10
CA TYR A 437 12.66 5.74 31.45
C TYR A 437 11.15 5.76 31.74
N ARG A 438 10.35 6.48 30.95
CA ARG A 438 8.90 6.61 31.15
C ARG A 438 8.16 5.28 31.22
N LEU A 439 8.62 4.29 30.45
CA LEU A 439 8.04 2.94 30.45
C LEU A 439 8.60 2.04 31.57
N GLU A 440 9.30 2.60 32.55
CA GLU A 440 9.81 1.90 33.74
C GLU A 440 10.75 0.73 33.41
N ALA A 441 11.42 0.78 32.26
CA ALA A 441 12.43 -0.20 31.88
C ALA A 441 13.77 0.16 32.55
N ARG A 442 13.85 -0.06 33.86
CA ARG A 442 14.99 0.32 34.73
C ARG A 442 15.06 -0.59 35.94
N HIS A 443 16.17 -0.58 36.70
CA HIS A 443 16.30 -1.34 37.96
C HIS A 443 16.03 -2.85 37.80
N GLY A 444 16.55 -3.45 36.73
CA GLY A 444 16.34 -4.86 36.40
C GLY A 444 14.97 -5.18 35.78
N PHE A 445 14.07 -4.21 35.63
CA PHE A 445 12.83 -4.37 34.86
C PHE A 445 13.09 -4.12 33.37
N PHE A 446 12.66 -5.06 32.54
CA PHE A 446 12.81 -5.01 31.09
C PHE A 446 11.46 -4.76 30.41
N LYS A 447 11.47 -3.99 29.32
CA LYS A 447 10.33 -3.84 28.41
C LYS A 447 10.72 -4.25 27.00
N LYS A 448 9.77 -4.80 26.25
CA LYS A 448 9.98 -5.19 24.84
C LYS A 448 10.49 -3.99 24.03
N SER A 449 11.55 -4.18 23.24
CA SER A 449 12.15 -3.09 22.44
C SER A 449 11.11 -2.45 21.52
N ALA A 450 10.28 -3.25 20.85
CA ALA A 450 9.17 -2.76 20.03
C ALA A 450 8.20 -1.81 20.77
N ARG A 451 7.97 -2.00 22.08
CA ARG A 451 7.11 -1.10 22.88
C ARG A 451 7.80 0.24 23.11
N ILE A 452 9.11 0.24 23.41
CA ILE A 452 9.90 1.47 23.55
C ILE A 452 9.96 2.22 22.23
N ILE A 453 10.25 1.53 21.12
CA ILE A 453 10.30 2.14 19.78
C ILE A 453 8.96 2.77 19.40
N GLY A 454 7.85 2.05 19.63
CA GLY A 454 6.51 2.59 19.38
C GLY A 454 6.18 3.80 20.26
N GLU A 455 6.69 3.84 21.49
CA GLU A 455 6.55 4.98 22.39
C GLU A 455 7.33 6.20 21.88
N VAL A 456 8.58 6.01 21.45
CA VAL A 456 9.38 7.08 20.81
C VAL A 456 8.61 7.66 19.63
N ILE A 457 8.19 6.82 18.68
CA ILE A 457 7.44 7.26 17.48
C ILE A 457 6.10 7.92 17.84
N GLY A 458 5.46 7.49 18.93
CA GLY A 458 4.16 8.01 19.37
C GLY A 458 4.22 9.34 20.13
N MET A 459 5.38 9.74 20.65
CA MET A 459 5.53 10.88 21.56
C MET A 459 5.63 12.25 20.89
N GLY A 460 5.65 12.34 19.56
CA GLY A 460 5.72 13.63 18.86
C GLY A 460 5.93 13.51 17.35
N GLU A 461 6.34 14.62 16.72
CA GLU A 461 6.56 14.84 15.27
C GLU A 461 7.67 13.95 14.64
N LEU A 462 7.96 12.79 15.21
CA LEU A 462 8.93 11.83 14.68
C LEU A 462 8.41 11.23 13.38
N THR A 463 9.03 11.61 12.26
CA THR A 463 8.75 11.06 10.93
C THR A 463 9.72 9.94 10.54
N VAL A 464 10.57 9.47 11.46
CA VAL A 464 11.63 8.49 11.18
C VAL A 464 11.13 7.04 11.34
N SER A 465 11.69 6.13 10.54
CA SER A 465 11.32 4.72 10.56
C SER A 465 11.66 4.03 11.87
N ASP A 466 10.80 3.11 12.32
CA ASP A 466 11.03 2.18 13.43
C ASP A 466 12.39 1.48 13.39
N SER A 467 12.80 1.11 12.19
CA SER A 467 14.02 0.38 11.90
C SER A 467 15.28 1.22 12.17
N PHE A 468 15.19 2.55 12.02
CA PHE A 468 16.28 3.48 12.39
C PHE A 468 16.37 3.64 13.91
N ILE A 469 15.23 3.79 14.59
CA ILE A 469 15.18 3.85 16.06
C ILE A 469 15.70 2.54 16.65
N GLU A 470 15.34 1.39 16.09
CA GLU A 470 15.88 0.09 16.50
C GLU A 470 17.42 0.04 16.34
N TYR A 471 17.95 0.55 15.22
CA TYR A 471 19.39 0.67 15.02
C TYR A 471 20.04 1.48 16.15
N ARG A 472 19.46 2.64 16.50
CA ARG A 472 19.96 3.47 17.61
C ARG A 472 19.82 2.79 18.98
N VAL A 473 18.73 2.07 19.24
CA VAL A 473 18.58 1.23 20.45
C VAL A 473 19.70 0.20 20.56
N ARG A 474 20.01 -0.53 19.47
CA ARG A 474 21.11 -1.51 19.46
C ARG A 474 22.47 -0.86 19.66
N HIS A 475 22.67 0.34 19.11
CA HIS A 475 23.89 1.11 19.35
C HIS A 475 24.01 1.55 20.81
N LEU A 476 22.94 2.06 21.43
CA LEU A 476 22.93 2.41 22.86
C LEU A 476 23.15 1.20 23.78
N ILE A 477 22.78 0.00 23.36
CA ILE A 477 23.15 -1.26 24.04
C ILE A 477 24.67 -1.49 23.93
N GLN A 478 25.25 -1.33 22.74
CA GLN A 478 26.69 -1.51 22.50
C GLN A 478 27.53 -0.52 23.33
N GLU A 479 27.08 0.74 23.42
CA GLU A 479 27.72 1.79 24.22
C GLU A 479 27.44 1.67 25.73
N GLY A 480 26.65 0.69 26.15
CA GLY A 480 26.36 0.40 27.56
C GLY A 480 25.44 1.42 28.25
N ALA A 481 24.68 2.21 27.49
CA ALA A 481 23.61 3.05 28.02
C ALA A 481 22.35 2.20 28.33
N LEU A 482 22.14 1.15 27.54
CA LEU A 482 21.06 0.18 27.69
C LEU A 482 21.63 -1.23 27.91
N THR A 483 20.88 -2.07 28.61
CA THR A 483 21.09 -3.51 28.69
C THR A 483 19.91 -4.24 28.07
N TYR A 484 20.10 -5.51 27.70
CA TYR A 484 19.10 -6.28 26.97
C TYR A 484 18.98 -7.73 27.44
N SER A 485 17.85 -8.34 27.09
CA SER A 485 17.58 -9.78 27.23
C SER A 485 16.83 -10.28 26.00
N GLY A 486 17.25 -11.42 25.45
CA GLY A 486 16.73 -12.01 24.21
C GLY A 486 17.70 -11.87 23.03
N GLU A 487 17.16 -11.96 21.81
CA GLU A 487 17.93 -11.95 20.56
C GLU A 487 17.79 -10.59 19.83
N LEU A 488 18.92 -10.03 19.35
CA LEU A 488 18.98 -8.70 18.72
C LEU A 488 18.70 -8.69 17.21
N ASP A 489 18.17 -9.80 16.68
CA ASP A 489 17.89 -10.00 15.26
C ASP A 489 16.59 -9.31 14.78
N ALA A 490 15.69 -8.98 15.70
CA ALA A 490 14.49 -8.17 15.46
C ALA A 490 13.96 -7.52 16.75
N MET A 491 13.35 -6.33 16.66
CA MET A 491 12.86 -5.54 17.80
C MET A 491 11.82 -6.22 18.68
N ARG A 492 11.16 -7.28 18.17
CA ARG A 492 10.17 -8.07 18.91
C ARG A 492 10.83 -9.16 19.77
N ASN A 493 12.07 -9.53 19.46
CA ASN A 493 12.77 -10.69 20.02
C ASN A 493 13.57 -10.35 21.28
N TYR A 494 13.86 -9.07 21.53
CA TYR A 494 14.55 -8.63 22.74
C TYR A 494 13.77 -7.59 23.55
N SER A 495 14.14 -7.49 24.81
CA SER A 495 13.67 -6.47 25.75
C SER A 495 14.87 -5.68 26.24
N ILE A 496 14.66 -4.41 26.57
CA ILE A 496 15.71 -3.49 27.03
C ILE A 496 15.41 -2.92 28.41
N SER A 497 16.45 -2.45 29.08
CA SER A 497 16.39 -1.73 30.35
C SER A 497 17.54 -0.71 30.41
N LEU A 498 17.37 0.37 31.17
CA LEU A 498 18.44 1.32 31.49
C LEU A 498 19.50 0.62 32.36
N VAL A 499 20.76 0.91 32.09
CA VAL A 499 21.88 0.39 32.90
C VAL A 499 21.94 1.11 34.25
N ASP A 500 21.89 0.34 35.34
CA ASP A 500 22.07 0.86 36.69
C ASP A 500 23.51 1.37 36.90
N ALA A 501 23.67 2.46 37.64
CA ALA A 501 24.97 3.08 37.88
C ALA A 501 25.82 2.19 38.81
N SER A 502 26.72 1.39 38.25
CA SER A 502 27.70 0.60 39.01
C SER A 502 29.15 0.85 38.60
N THR A 503 29.41 1.58 37.52
CA THR A 503 30.75 1.92 37.02
C THR A 503 31.24 3.29 37.54
N PRO A 504 32.51 3.43 37.99
CA PRO A 504 33.09 4.71 38.41
C PRO A 504 33.03 5.80 37.33
N GLU A 505 32.81 7.06 37.73
CA GLU A 505 32.55 8.23 36.86
C GLU A 505 33.69 8.55 35.86
N GLU A 506 34.93 8.16 36.16
CA GLU A 506 36.12 8.53 35.39
C GLU A 506 36.24 7.85 34.00
N GLN A 507 35.32 6.92 33.64
CA GLN A 507 35.41 6.13 32.41
C GLN A 507 34.13 6.11 31.53
N TRP A 508 33.14 6.97 31.79
CA TRP A 508 31.88 6.89 31.03
C TRP A 508 31.98 7.41 29.60
N SER A 509 31.41 6.66 28.66
CA SER A 509 31.16 7.10 27.27
C SER A 509 30.17 8.28 27.23
N HIS A 510 30.09 8.94 26.08
CA HIS A 510 29.16 10.05 25.87
C HIS A 510 27.69 9.61 26.09
N GLU A 511 27.33 8.44 25.56
CA GLU A 511 26.00 7.85 25.63
C GLU A 511 25.64 7.44 27.07
N GLN A 512 26.61 6.95 27.84
CA GLN A 512 26.43 6.65 29.27
C GLN A 512 26.17 7.92 30.07
N ARG A 513 26.89 9.02 29.78
CA ARG A 513 26.64 10.33 30.41
C ARG A 513 25.26 10.86 30.03
N LEU A 514 24.87 10.75 28.76
CA LEU A 514 23.54 11.15 28.29
C LEU A 514 22.43 10.39 29.03
N ALA A 515 22.56 9.07 29.22
CA ALA A 515 21.61 8.29 30.00
C ALA A 515 21.47 8.77 31.45
N LYS A 516 22.56 9.24 32.09
CA LYS A 516 22.48 9.85 33.42
C LYS A 516 21.81 11.21 33.41
N ILE A 517 22.11 12.06 32.42
CA ILE A 517 21.47 13.37 32.26
C ILE A 517 19.96 13.19 32.05
N VAL A 518 19.55 12.25 31.19
CA VAL A 518 18.14 11.92 30.96
C VAL A 518 17.49 11.43 32.25
N LYS A 519 18.14 10.53 32.99
CA LYS A 519 17.64 10.09 34.31
C LYS A 519 17.44 11.27 35.27
N LEU A 520 18.39 12.21 35.30
CA LEU A 520 18.30 13.39 36.17
C LEU A 520 17.15 14.30 35.76
N LYS A 521 17.00 14.59 34.45
CA LYS A 521 15.88 15.38 33.90
C LYS A 521 14.54 14.74 34.26
N SER A 522 14.42 13.42 34.11
CA SER A 522 13.19 12.71 34.43
C SER A 522 12.87 12.69 35.93
N LEU A 523 13.88 12.49 36.80
CA LEU A 523 13.69 12.56 38.26
C LEU A 523 13.25 13.95 38.70
N LEU A 524 13.84 15.01 38.13
CA LEU A 524 13.42 16.38 38.40
C LEU A 524 11.95 16.60 38.00
N HIS A 525 11.55 16.09 36.85
CA HIS A 525 10.15 16.17 36.39
C HIS A 525 9.20 15.39 37.31
N GLU A 526 9.51 14.15 37.68
CA GLU A 526 8.73 13.37 38.66
C GLU A 526 8.62 14.13 40.00
N MET A 527 9.70 14.76 40.47
CA MET A 527 9.67 15.59 41.68
C MET A 527 8.77 16.82 41.54
N MET A 528 8.73 17.47 40.36
CA MET A 528 7.81 18.57 40.07
C MET A 528 6.36 18.11 40.11
N GLU A 529 6.02 17.01 39.44
CA GLU A 529 4.66 16.48 39.40
C GLU A 529 4.16 16.06 40.79
N ILE A 530 4.99 15.33 41.55
CA ILE A 530 4.68 14.96 42.94
C ILE A 530 4.48 16.22 43.77
N ASN A 531 5.34 17.24 43.61
CA ASN A 531 5.18 18.50 44.35
C ASN A 531 3.86 19.20 44.03
N ILE A 532 3.42 19.22 42.77
CA ILE A 532 2.13 19.80 42.37
C ILE A 532 0.96 19.00 42.96
N ALA A 533 0.98 17.67 42.78
CA ALA A 533 -0.08 16.80 43.28
C ALA A 533 -0.20 16.84 44.81
N GLU A 534 0.93 16.77 45.51
CA GLU A 534 0.99 16.84 46.97
C GLU A 534 0.55 18.23 47.46
N SER A 535 0.95 19.32 46.79
CA SER A 535 0.47 20.67 47.13
C SER A 535 -1.06 20.79 47.01
N GLY A 536 -1.65 20.23 45.95
CA GLY A 536 -3.10 20.23 45.75
C GLY A 536 -3.82 19.45 46.86
N PHE A 537 -3.34 18.24 47.15
CA PHE A 537 -3.87 17.42 48.26
C PHE A 537 -3.76 18.15 49.61
N MET A 538 -2.64 18.81 49.88
CA MET A 538 -2.42 19.52 51.14
C MET A 538 -3.29 20.75 51.30
N GLU A 539 -3.64 21.43 50.21
CA GLU A 539 -4.60 22.54 50.24
C GLU A 539 -6.03 22.05 50.50
N GLU A 540 -6.45 20.92 49.91
CA GLU A 540 -7.74 20.29 50.24
C GLU A 540 -7.78 19.84 51.71
N LEU A 541 -6.70 19.24 52.21
CA LEU A 541 -6.59 18.81 53.60
C LEU A 541 -6.66 19.98 54.59
N ARG A 542 -6.06 21.13 54.23
CA ARG A 542 -6.11 22.37 55.03
C ARG A 542 -7.53 22.93 55.13
N GLN A 543 -8.36 22.73 54.11
CA GLN A 543 -9.74 23.20 54.05
C GLN A 543 -10.73 22.28 54.79
N LEU A 544 -10.30 21.09 55.22
CA LEU A 544 -11.12 20.20 56.04
C LEU A 544 -11.28 20.77 57.45
N ASP A 545 -12.52 21.06 57.83
CA ASP A 545 -12.89 21.38 59.20
C ASP A 545 -13.26 20.10 59.97
N ALA A 546 -12.40 19.69 60.89
CA ALA A 546 -12.64 18.53 61.74
C ALA A 546 -13.83 18.71 62.70
N GLU A 547 -14.21 19.94 63.05
CA GLU A 547 -15.35 20.23 63.92
C GLU A 547 -16.69 20.07 63.17
N GLY A 548 -16.74 20.48 61.90
CA GLY A 548 -17.89 20.30 61.00
C GLY A 548 -18.22 18.84 60.64
N LEU A 549 -17.30 17.90 60.88
CA LEU A 549 -17.46 16.46 60.60
C LEU A 549 -18.14 15.67 61.74
N GLY A 550 -18.54 16.33 62.84
CA GLY A 550 -19.33 15.72 63.91
C GLY A 550 -18.56 14.76 64.83
N ALA A 551 -17.23 14.81 64.83
CA ALA A 551 -16.37 14.03 65.73
C ALA A 551 -16.36 14.63 67.16
N SER A 552 -17.51 14.68 67.83
CA SER A 552 -17.58 15.03 69.25
C SER A 552 -16.99 13.88 70.08
N VAL A 553 -15.84 14.15 70.67
CA VAL A 553 -15.10 13.31 71.61
C VAL A 553 -16.02 12.88 72.76
N SER A 554 -16.42 11.60 72.81
CA SER A 554 -17.00 11.02 74.03
C SER A 554 -15.88 10.63 75.00
N THR A 555 -15.79 11.41 76.06
CA THR A 555 -15.05 11.24 77.32
C THR A 555 -14.58 9.81 77.64
N ASN A 556 -13.30 9.52 77.39
CA ASN A 556 -12.43 8.86 78.36
C ASN A 556 -10.96 9.20 78.06
N GLN A 557 -10.31 9.88 79.01
CA GLN A 557 -8.88 10.20 79.05
C GLN A 557 -8.12 8.85 79.11
N GLU A 558 -7.19 8.50 78.22
CA GLU A 558 -5.80 8.97 78.28
C GLU A 558 -4.96 8.64 77.03
N ALA A 559 -5.53 8.10 75.94
CA ALA A 559 -4.68 7.54 74.86
C ALA A 559 -5.28 7.54 73.44
N VAL A 560 -5.99 8.59 73.02
CA VAL A 560 -6.07 8.89 71.57
C VAL A 560 -5.43 10.25 71.34
N THR A 561 -4.13 10.13 71.10
CA THR A 561 -3.14 11.15 70.85
C THR A 561 -3.57 12.06 69.70
N THR A 562 -3.77 13.35 70.04
CA THR A 562 -4.03 14.52 69.16
C THR A 562 -5.36 14.50 68.40
N SER A 563 -6.19 15.54 68.60
CA SER A 563 -7.33 15.86 67.72
C SER A 563 -6.88 15.72 66.26
N ILE A 564 -7.75 15.21 65.39
CA ILE A 564 -7.47 15.10 63.93
C ILE A 564 -6.92 16.43 63.41
N GLN A 565 -7.45 17.55 63.92
CA GLN A 565 -6.97 18.89 63.60
C GLN A 565 -5.50 19.11 63.96
N SER A 566 -5.06 18.68 65.15
CA SER A 566 -3.67 18.81 65.58
C SER A 566 -2.74 17.86 64.83
N GLN A 567 -3.23 16.68 64.42
CA GLN A 567 -2.48 15.78 63.53
C GLN A 567 -2.32 16.39 62.13
N ILE A 568 -3.37 17.04 61.60
CA ILE A 568 -3.31 17.80 60.35
C ILE A 568 -2.29 18.93 60.47
N GLU A 569 -2.36 19.76 61.51
CA GLU A 569 -1.43 20.87 61.73
C GLU A 569 0.04 20.41 61.86
N GLY A 570 0.28 19.32 62.61
CA GLY A 570 1.60 18.71 62.73
C GLY A 570 2.13 18.18 61.40
N PHE A 571 1.26 17.55 60.61
CA PHE A 571 1.59 17.07 59.27
C PHE A 571 1.88 18.23 58.30
N MET A 572 1.09 19.31 58.34
CA MET A 572 1.31 20.52 57.54
C MET A 572 2.66 21.19 57.82
N SER A 573 3.06 21.26 59.09
CA SER A 573 4.35 21.84 59.49
C SER A 573 5.54 21.01 58.97
N SER A 574 5.46 19.68 59.10
CA SER A 574 6.47 18.76 58.54
C SER A 574 6.53 18.87 57.01
N TYR A 575 5.37 18.90 56.37
CA TYR A 575 5.25 19.06 54.92
C TYR A 575 5.88 20.36 54.43
N GLN A 576 5.62 21.50 55.08
CA GLN A 576 6.21 22.78 54.69
C GLN A 576 7.74 22.74 54.72
N HIS A 577 8.33 22.12 55.75
CA HIS A 577 9.79 21.96 55.83
C HIS A 577 10.34 21.07 54.70
N HIS A 578 9.67 19.94 54.42
CA HIS A 578 10.04 19.06 53.33
C HIS A 578 9.86 19.72 51.95
N GLN A 579 8.83 20.55 51.78
CA GLN A 579 8.55 21.31 50.57
C GLN A 579 9.67 22.32 50.28
N GLU A 580 10.12 23.08 51.29
CA GLU A 580 11.24 24.02 51.14
C GLU A 580 12.53 23.32 50.73
N GLN A 581 12.87 22.19 51.36
CA GLN A 581 14.04 21.39 51.00
C GLN A 581 13.93 20.83 49.58
N ARG A 582 12.75 20.35 49.18
CA ARG A 582 12.49 19.81 47.84
C ARG A 582 12.63 20.89 46.77
N ILE A 583 12.02 22.06 46.95
CA ILE A 583 12.12 23.20 46.03
C ILE A 583 13.59 23.65 45.89
N SER A 584 14.33 23.69 47.00
CA SER A 584 15.76 24.03 46.99
C SER A 584 16.60 23.03 46.19
N LEU A 585 16.35 21.72 46.38
CA LEU A 585 17.00 20.66 45.61
C LEU A 585 16.65 20.76 44.12
N MET A 586 15.37 20.93 43.78
CA MET A 586 14.91 21.10 42.40
C MET A 586 15.59 22.28 41.72
N GLY A 587 15.63 23.45 42.35
CA GLY A 587 16.31 24.63 41.81
C GLY A 587 17.82 24.46 41.68
N SER A 588 18.44 23.62 42.52
CA SER A 588 19.86 23.27 42.38
C SER A 588 20.10 22.34 41.20
N LEU A 589 19.24 21.35 41.00
CA LEU A 589 19.29 20.43 39.86
C LEU A 589 19.02 21.14 38.53
N GLU A 590 18.04 22.05 38.49
CA GLU A 590 17.76 22.91 37.32
C GLU A 590 18.98 23.72 36.91
N LYS A 591 19.70 24.31 37.87
CA LYS A 591 20.94 25.06 37.59
C LYS A 591 22.02 24.17 36.99
N VAL A 592 22.21 22.96 37.52
CA VAL A 592 23.19 22.00 36.99
C VAL A 592 22.81 21.59 35.56
N LEU A 593 21.53 21.30 35.32
CA LEU A 593 21.03 20.94 33.98
C LEU A 593 21.19 22.09 32.99
N SER A 594 20.90 23.33 33.40
CA SER A 594 21.12 24.52 32.56
C SER A 594 22.59 24.69 32.19
N GLN A 595 23.52 24.46 33.12
CA GLN A 595 24.96 24.50 32.84
C GLN A 595 25.41 23.40 31.89
N ILE A 596 24.85 22.19 32.02
CA ILE A 596 25.11 21.07 31.11
C ILE A 596 24.61 21.41 29.71
N ASP A 597 23.39 21.94 29.59
CA ASP A 597 22.80 22.31 28.31
C ASP A 597 23.53 23.51 27.65
N GLU A 598 24.08 24.44 28.44
CA GLU A 598 24.92 25.55 27.94
C GLU A 598 26.32 25.12 27.47
N THR A 599 26.87 24.05 28.07
CA THR A 599 28.21 23.53 27.78
C THR A 599 28.20 22.38 26.76
N ALA A 600 27.03 21.84 26.43
CA ALA A 600 26.86 20.86 25.38
C ALA A 600 27.34 21.43 24.03
N PRO A 601 28.09 20.65 23.22
CA PRO A 601 28.47 21.07 21.88
C PRO A 601 27.20 21.48 21.11
N LYS A 602 27.17 22.72 20.62
CA LYS A 602 26.20 23.13 19.60
C LYS A 602 26.68 22.53 18.27
N GLU A 603 26.49 21.22 18.10
CA GLU A 603 26.70 20.54 16.82
C GLU A 603 25.49 20.71 15.90
#